data_AF-A0A8T0BS40-F1
#
_entry.id   AF-A0A8T0BS40-F1
#
_cell.length_a   1.000
_cell.length_b   1.000
_cell.length_c   1.000
_cell.angle_alpha   90.00
_cell.angle_beta   90.00
_cell.angle_gamma   90.00
#
_symmetry.space_group_name_H-M   'P 1'
#
loop_
_entity.id
_entity.type
_entity.pdbx_description
1 polymer ?
#
loop_
_entity_poly.entity_id
_entity_poly.type
_entity_poly.pdbx_seq_one_letter_code
_entity_poly.pdbx_strand_id
1 'polypeptide(L)'
;MTHNFLLLNSNKTEVLLIGPKTSIQKHQQLNLHLDGCSVTTSSTVKDLGVILDSNLSFKNHINQVTKTAFFHLRNISKLRNMLSISDAEKLVHAFMTSRIDYCNTLLGGCPASLRNKL
;
A
#
# COMPACT_ATOMS: atom_id res chain seq x y z
N MET A 1 9.04 28.03 16.69
CA MET A 1 8.19 28.29 15.51
C MET A 1 9.06 28.10 14.30
N THR A 2 8.69 27.20 13.36
CA THR A 2 9.52 26.92 12.18
C THR A 2 9.58 28.15 11.27
N HIS A 3 10.62 28.24 10.42
CA HIS A 3 10.80 29.36 9.48
C HIS A 3 9.59 29.65 8.58
N ASN A 4 8.77 28.63 8.30
CA ASN A 4 7.61 28.74 7.41
C ASN A 4 6.27 28.76 8.18
N PHE A 5 6.29 28.93 9.51
CA PHE A 5 5.10 28.94 10.37
C PHE A 5 4.25 27.65 10.32
N LEU A 6 4.83 26.54 9.87
CA LEU A 6 4.19 25.23 9.84
C LEU A 6 4.52 24.42 11.10
N LEU A 7 3.56 23.62 11.56
CA LEU A 7 3.73 22.68 12.68
C LEU A 7 3.58 21.25 12.15
N LEU A 8 4.44 20.35 12.61
CA LEU A 8 4.34 18.93 12.29
C LEU A 8 3.15 18.30 13.03
N ASN A 9 2.40 17.43 12.34
CA ASN A 9 1.39 16.62 13.01
C ASN A 9 2.02 15.30 13.47
N SER A 10 2.66 15.33 14.64
CA SER A 10 3.39 14.18 15.17
C SER A 10 2.52 12.92 15.31
N ASN A 11 1.24 13.07 15.66
CA ASN A 11 0.29 11.96 15.79
C ASN A 11 -0.03 11.26 14.46
N LYS A 12 0.16 11.93 13.32
CA LYS A 12 -0.06 11.38 11.97
C LYS A 12 1.26 11.08 11.24
N THR A 13 2.40 11.35 11.86
CA THR A 13 3.70 11.18 11.22
C THR A 13 4.17 9.75 11.45
N GLU A 14 4.43 9.04 10.37
CA GLU A 14 5.03 7.71 10.38
C GLU A 14 6.46 7.78 9.80
N VAL A 15 7.36 6.92 10.28
CA VAL A 15 8.74 6.86 9.81
C VAL A 15 9.00 5.47 9.24
N LEU A 16 9.42 5.42 7.97
CA LEU A 16 9.90 4.20 7.32
C LEU A 16 11.40 4.30 7.07
N LEU A 17 12.17 3.36 7.61
CA LEU A 17 13.57 3.21 7.25
C LEU A 17 13.70 2.35 5.99
N ILE A 18 14.38 2.88 4.97
CA ILE A 18 14.62 2.21 3.68
C ILE A 18 16.13 2.06 3.47
N GLY A 19 16.57 0.87 3.06
CA GLY A 19 17.99 0.58 2.83
C GLY A 19 18.30 -0.92 2.80
N PRO A 20 19.58 -1.29 2.67
CA PRO A 20 19.99 -2.68 2.72
C PRO A 20 19.57 -3.36 4.03
N LYS A 21 19.14 -4.62 3.96
CA LYS A 21 18.64 -5.39 5.13
C LYS A 21 19.59 -5.33 6.33
N THR A 22 20.89 -5.42 6.09
CA THR A 22 21.93 -5.36 7.12
C THR A 22 21.98 -4.02 7.83
N SER A 23 21.77 -2.91 7.12
CA SER A 23 21.71 -1.56 7.69
C SER A 23 20.43 -1.34 8.48
N ILE A 24 19.30 -1.83 7.97
CA ILE A 24 18.00 -1.71 8.65
C ILE A 24 18.00 -2.52 9.95
N GLN A 25 18.49 -3.75 9.93
CA GLN A 25 18.57 -4.61 11.14
C GLN A 25 19.38 -3.96 12.26
N LYS A 26 20.47 -3.26 11.93
CA LYS A 26 21.28 -2.51 12.90
C LYS A 26 20.55 -1.32 13.54
N HIS A 27 19.53 -0.78 12.87
CA HIS A 27 18.81 0.43 13.27
C HIS A 27 17.29 0.20 13.37
N GLN A 28 16.87 -1.02 13.71
CA GLN A 28 15.46 -1.43 13.74
C GLN A 28 14.60 -0.68 14.78
N GLN A 29 15.22 0.02 15.73
CA GLN A 29 14.56 0.75 16.80
C GLN A 29 15.04 2.21 16.87
N LEU A 30 14.99 2.91 15.74
CA LEU A 30 15.18 4.36 15.76
C LEU A 30 13.94 5.01 16.40
N ASN A 31 14.14 5.57 17.59
CA ASN A 31 13.17 6.44 18.24
C ASN A 31 13.52 7.89 17.88
N LEU A 32 12.69 8.52 17.06
CA LEU A 32 12.88 9.92 16.69
C LEU A 32 12.00 10.79 17.58
N HIS A 33 12.62 11.76 18.25
CA HIS A 33 11.90 12.78 18.98
C HIS A 33 11.61 13.97 18.05
N LEU A 34 10.34 14.12 17.65
CA LEU A 34 9.85 15.18 16.77
C LEU A 34 8.84 16.04 17.54
N ASP A 35 9.16 17.32 17.76
CA ASP A 35 8.32 18.30 18.46
C ASP A 35 7.79 17.80 19.82
N GLY A 36 8.61 17.09 20.59
CA GLY A 36 8.25 16.54 21.90
C GLY A 36 7.48 15.21 21.86
N CYS A 37 7.18 14.68 20.68
CA CYS A 37 6.59 13.35 20.47
C CYS A 37 7.66 12.34 20.06
N SER A 38 7.59 11.12 20.61
CA SER A 38 8.42 10.01 20.16
C SER A 38 7.72 9.29 19.00
N VAL A 39 8.36 9.25 17.84
CA VAL A 39 7.90 8.52 16.65
C VAL A 39 8.84 7.34 16.43
N THR A 40 8.28 6.13 16.43
CA THR A 40 9.00 4.89 16.19
C THR A 40 9.02 4.55 14.70
N THR A 41 10.08 3.87 14.26
CA THR A 41 10.10 3.30 12.90
C THR A 41 9.05 2.21 12.75
N SER A 42 8.24 2.31 11.69
CA SER A 42 7.33 1.25 11.28
C SER A 42 7.98 0.32 10.26
N SER A 43 7.59 -0.95 10.26
CA SER A 43 8.00 -1.92 9.23
C SER A 43 7.28 -1.71 7.90
N THR A 44 6.10 -1.08 7.94
CA THR A 44 5.32 -0.68 6.77
C THR A 44 4.62 0.64 7.01
N VAL A 45 4.55 1.50 5.99
CA VAL A 45 3.78 2.75 6.03
C VAL A 45 2.83 2.80 4.83
N LYS A 46 1.76 3.58 4.97
CA LYS A 46 0.82 3.80 3.87
C LYS A 46 0.96 5.22 3.34
N ASP A 47 1.46 5.35 2.13
CA ASP A 47 1.59 6.63 1.45
C ASP A 47 0.67 6.66 0.22
N LEU A 48 -0.20 7.67 0.15
CA LEU A 48 -1.21 7.84 -0.89
C LEU A 48 -1.90 6.51 -1.29
N GLY A 49 -2.31 5.68 -0.32
CA GLY A 49 -2.98 4.41 -0.64
C GLY A 49 -2.08 3.21 -0.92
N VAL A 50 -0.78 3.41 -1.16
CA VAL A 50 0.21 2.37 -1.39
C VAL A 50 0.85 1.95 -0.07
N ILE A 51 1.03 0.64 0.13
CA ILE A 51 1.72 0.12 1.32
C ILE A 51 3.18 -0.12 0.96
N LEU A 52 4.06 0.64 1.61
CA LEU A 52 5.50 0.57 1.46
C LEU A 52 6.08 -0.23 2.62
N ASP A 53 6.97 -1.16 2.32
CA ASP A 53 7.80 -1.85 3.31
C ASP A 53 9.25 -1.40 3.20
N SER A 54 10.03 -1.62 4.26
CA SER A 54 11.43 -1.22 4.34
C SER A 54 12.34 -1.73 3.22
N ASN A 55 11.97 -2.85 2.57
CA ASN A 55 12.72 -3.41 1.45
C ASN A 55 12.14 -3.05 0.08
N LEU A 56 11.10 -2.21 0.04
CA LEU A 56 10.34 -1.86 -1.16
C LEU A 56 9.90 -3.11 -1.95
N SER A 57 9.49 -4.15 -1.24
CA SER A 57 9.05 -5.41 -1.86
C SER A 57 7.64 -5.33 -2.44
N PHE A 58 6.81 -4.41 -1.94
CA PHE A 58 5.39 -4.22 -2.27
C PHE A 58 4.52 -5.47 -2.06
N LYS A 59 5.05 -6.52 -1.41
CA LYS A 59 4.33 -7.78 -1.20
C LYS A 59 3.04 -7.58 -0.42
N ASN A 60 3.07 -6.75 0.62
CA ASN A 60 1.88 -6.47 1.43
C ASN A 60 0.83 -5.70 0.64
N HIS A 61 1.26 -4.71 -0.16
CA HIS A 61 0.38 -3.96 -1.04
C HIS A 61 -0.30 -4.87 -2.06
N ILE A 62 0.48 -5.68 -2.80
CA ILE A 62 -0.04 -6.62 -3.81
C ILE A 62 -1.03 -7.60 -3.16
N ASN A 63 -0.66 -8.23 -2.03
CA ASN A 63 -1.56 -9.16 -1.35
C ASN A 63 -2.88 -8.49 -0.93
N GLN A 64 -2.84 -7.23 -0.49
CA GLN A 64 -4.05 -6.49 -0.15
C GLN A 64 -4.91 -6.20 -1.39
N VAL A 65 -4.30 -5.73 -2.48
CA VAL A 65 -5.01 -5.46 -3.75
C VAL A 65 -5.65 -6.74 -4.28
N THR A 66 -4.89 -7.84 -4.36
CA THR A 66 -5.38 -9.15 -4.79
C THR A 66 -6.53 -9.63 -3.89
N LYS A 67 -6.38 -9.55 -2.55
CA LYS A 67 -7.44 -9.96 -1.60
C LYS A 67 -8.72 -9.16 -1.81
N THR A 68 -8.62 -7.84 -1.96
CA THR A 68 -9.77 -6.97 -2.20
C THR A 68 -10.41 -7.25 -3.56
N ALA A 69 -9.61 -7.48 -4.60
CA ALA A 69 -10.10 -7.83 -5.93
C ALA A 69 -10.88 -9.15 -5.90
N PHE A 70 -10.34 -10.21 -5.29
CA PHE A 70 -11.04 -11.49 -5.14
C PHE A 70 -12.31 -11.38 -4.30
N PHE A 71 -12.32 -10.54 -3.27
CA PHE A 71 -13.53 -10.28 -2.49
C PHE A 71 -14.64 -9.70 -3.37
N HIS A 72 -14.34 -8.67 -4.17
CA HIS A 72 -15.31 -8.09 -5.09
C HIS A 72 -15.72 -9.07 -6.19
N LEU A 73 -14.78 -9.81 -6.78
CA LEU A 73 -15.06 -10.82 -7.80
C LEU A 73 -16.01 -11.90 -7.28
N ARG A 74 -15.82 -12.36 -6.04
CA ARG A 74 -16.71 -13.33 -5.40
C ARG A 74 -18.13 -12.78 -5.22
N ASN A 75 -18.26 -11.49 -4.89
CA ASN A 75 -19.56 -10.85 -4.75
C ASN A 75 -20.25 -10.66 -6.12
N ILE A 76 -19.51 -10.25 -7.15
CA ILE A 76 -20.03 -10.16 -8.53
C ILE A 76 -20.45 -11.55 -9.02
N SER A 77 -19.66 -12.59 -8.73
CA SER A 77 -19.98 -13.97 -9.10
C SER A 77 -21.31 -14.46 -8.49
N LYS A 78 -21.59 -14.10 -7.23
CA LYS A 78 -22.90 -14.41 -6.61
C LYS A 78 -24.05 -13.70 -7.31
N LEU A 79 -23.83 -12.49 -7.81
CA LEU A 79 -24.84 -11.69 -8.53
C LEU A 79 -24.89 -12.02 -10.03
N ARG A 80 -24.03 -12.93 -10.52
CA ARG A 80 -23.81 -13.16 -11.95
C ARG A 80 -25.09 -13.47 -12.71
N ASN A 81 -26.02 -14.22 -12.11
CA ASN A 81 -27.28 -14.62 -12.73
C ASN A 81 -28.27 -13.45 -12.90
N MET A 82 -28.06 -12.35 -12.17
CA MET A 82 -28.91 -11.15 -12.21
C MET A 82 -28.31 -10.03 -13.07
N LEU A 83 -27.08 -10.21 -13.57
CA LEU A 83 -26.33 -9.18 -14.29
C LEU A 83 -26.25 -9.50 -15.79
N SER A 84 -26.47 -8.47 -16.60
CA SER A 84 -26.06 -8.50 -18.01
C SER A 84 -24.53 -8.60 -18.09
N ILE A 85 -24.01 -9.09 -19.22
CA ILE A 85 -22.56 -9.14 -19.44
C ILE A 85 -21.95 -7.73 -19.33
N SER A 86 -22.61 -6.74 -19.93
CA SER A 86 -22.15 -5.35 -19.92
C SER A 86 -22.09 -4.74 -18.51
N ASP A 87 -23.04 -5.08 -17.64
CA ASP A 87 -23.03 -4.56 -16.27
C ASP A 87 -22.02 -5.30 -15.39
N ALA A 88 -21.85 -6.61 -15.60
CA ALA A 88 -20.78 -7.36 -14.95
C ALA A 88 -19.40 -6.79 -15.31
N GLU A 89 -19.16 -6.45 -16.58
CA GLU A 89 -17.94 -5.81 -17.05
C GLU A 89 -17.70 -4.45 -16.37
N LYS A 90 -18.73 -3.58 -16.30
CA LYS A 90 -18.64 -2.30 -15.57
C LYS A 90 -18.26 -2.51 -14.10
N LEU A 91 -18.85 -3.50 -13.44
CA LEU A 91 -18.55 -3.81 -12.04
C LEU A 91 -17.10 -4.31 -11.88
N VAL A 92 -16.63 -5.17 -12.78
CA VAL A 92 -15.24 -5.65 -12.78
C VAL A 92 -14.28 -4.47 -12.95
N HIS A 93 -14.51 -3.58 -13.91
CA HIS A 93 -13.65 -2.41 -14.11
C HIS A 93 -13.68 -1.45 -12.91
N ALA A 94 -14.87 -1.15 -12.38
CA ALA A 94 -15.04 -0.23 -11.28
C ALA A 94 -14.38 -0.73 -9.98
N PHE A 95 -14.47 -2.03 -9.68
CA PHE A 95 -14.00 -2.58 -8.40
C PHE A 95 -12.63 -3.25 -8.45
N MET A 96 -12.19 -3.72 -9.62
CA MET A 96 -10.94 -4.46 -9.77
C MET A 96 -9.91 -3.66 -10.58
N THR A 97 -10.21 -3.35 -11.84
CA THR A 97 -9.25 -2.67 -12.75
C THR A 97 -8.76 -1.35 -12.17
N SER A 98 -9.66 -0.51 -11.66
CA SER A 98 -9.31 0.76 -11.02
C SER A 98 -8.31 0.62 -9.86
N ARG A 99 -8.37 -0.49 -9.11
CA ARG A 99 -7.48 -0.76 -7.98
C ARG A 99 -6.14 -1.33 -8.42
N ILE A 100 -6.13 -2.13 -9.49
CA ILE A 100 -4.91 -2.71 -10.06
C ILE A 100 -4.11 -1.63 -10.80
N ASP A 101 -4.79 -0.72 -11.49
CA ASP A 101 -4.14 0.38 -12.23
C ASP A 101 -3.59 1.48 -11.32
N TYR A 102 -4.12 1.59 -10.10
CA TYR A 102 -3.67 2.58 -9.14
C TYR A 102 -2.20 2.37 -8.77
N CYS A 103 -1.34 3.32 -9.15
CA CYS A 103 0.11 3.29 -8.92
C CYS A 103 0.80 2.03 -9.49
N ASN A 104 0.28 1.46 -10.58
CA ASN A 104 0.82 0.23 -11.19
C ASN A 104 2.28 0.37 -11.68
N THR A 105 2.74 1.59 -11.97
CA THR A 105 4.13 1.88 -12.36
C THR A 105 5.14 1.46 -11.28
N LEU A 106 4.77 1.54 -9.99
CA LEU A 106 5.60 1.09 -8.88
C LEU A 106 5.86 -0.42 -8.92
N LEU A 107 4.95 -1.18 -9.54
CA LEU A 107 5.01 -2.63 -9.61
C LEU A 107 5.94 -3.13 -10.73
N GLY A 108 6.40 -2.24 -11.63
CA GLY A 108 7.27 -2.60 -12.75
C GLY A 108 8.57 -3.29 -12.33
N GLY A 109 9.13 -2.89 -11.19
CA GLY A 109 10.36 -3.47 -10.62
C GLY A 109 10.14 -4.74 -9.77
N CYS A 110 8.90 -5.18 -9.58
CA CYS A 110 8.60 -6.34 -8.74
C CYS A 110 8.92 -7.67 -9.47
N PRO A 111 9.29 -8.73 -8.72
CA PRO A 111 9.43 -10.08 -9.26
C PRO A 111 8.17 -10.54 -10.00
N ALA A 112 8.35 -11.31 -11.09
CA ALA A 112 7.24 -11.87 -11.86
C ALA A 112 6.29 -12.72 -11.01
N SER A 113 6.81 -13.45 -10.01
CA SER A 113 6.00 -14.25 -9.07
C SER A 113 5.02 -13.42 -8.23
N LEU A 114 5.32 -12.15 -7.98
CA LEU A 114 4.40 -11.22 -7.30
C LEU A 114 3.45 -10.55 -8.28
N ARG A 115 3.95 -10.11 -9.44
CA ARG A 115 3.12 -9.51 -10.49
C ARG A 115 2.04 -10.45 -11.02
N ASN A 116 2.35 -11.74 -11.18
CA ASN A 116 1.39 -12.74 -11.66
C ASN A 116 0.26 -13.07 -10.66
N LYS A 117 0.26 -12.46 -9.47
CA LYS A 117 -0.85 -12.56 -8.50
C LYS A 117 -1.94 -11.51 -8.70
N LEU A 118 -1.64 -10.46 -9.47
CA LEU A 118 -2.59 -9.41 -9.85
C LEU A 118 -3.29 -9.83 -11.15
#